data_AF-A0A970DM01-F1
#
_entry.id   AF-A0A970DM01-F1
#
_cell.length_a   1.000
_cell.length_b   1.000
_cell.length_c   1.000
_cell.angle_alpha   90.00
_cell.angle_beta   90.00
_cell.angle_gamma   90.00
#
_symmetry.space_group_name_H-M   'P 1'
#
loop_
_entity.id
_entity.type
_entity.pdbx_description
1 polymer ?
#
loop_
_entity_poly.entity_id
_entity_poly.type
_entity_poly.pdbx_seq_one_letter_code
_entity_poly.pdbx_strand_id
1 'polypeptide(L)'
;MDNNQQQTQVNQQEQVNNAPKIKLTRKEKRRLRIIKRLIAGEINGPKAAKLLNISTRQVRNLKRQVLLEGDIGIVHKNRFHKPVNTYDQEIREYLAKTYRREYRGVNFSEFARIMQERGIELSRSTIYNILRENRIRSPQRKRVKRKKVASQVSIIKENGQDGAKTN
;
A
#
# COMPACT_ATOMS: atom_id res chain seq x y z
N MET A 1 -3.23 52.42 -20.38
CA MET A 1 -4.08 51.38 -20.95
C MET A 1 -3.51 49.96 -20.70
N ASP A 2 -2.65 49.71 -19.69
CA ASP A 2 -1.79 48.51 -19.76
C ASP A 2 -1.54 47.74 -18.44
N ASN A 3 -2.37 47.89 -17.42
CA ASN A 3 -2.17 47.15 -16.15
C ASN A 3 -2.99 45.86 -16.03
N ASN A 4 -4.07 45.72 -16.80
CA ASN A 4 -4.97 44.59 -16.69
C ASN A 4 -4.55 43.40 -17.57
N GLN A 5 -3.70 43.61 -18.59
CA GLN A 5 -3.22 42.53 -19.46
C GLN A 5 -2.03 41.77 -18.87
N GLN A 6 -1.26 42.40 -17.99
CA GLN A 6 -0.13 41.74 -17.31
C GLN A 6 -0.63 40.81 -16.21
N GLN A 7 -1.65 41.20 -15.43
CA GLN A 7 -2.24 40.38 -14.37
C GLN A 7 -2.91 39.10 -14.89
N THR A 8 -3.50 39.15 -16.10
CA THR A 8 -4.10 37.97 -16.74
C THR A 8 -3.06 36.94 -17.19
N GLN A 9 -1.83 37.36 -17.51
CA GLN A 9 -0.75 36.43 -17.91
C GLN A 9 -0.09 35.74 -16.70
N VAL A 10 0.05 36.46 -15.58
CA VAL A 10 0.61 35.89 -14.33
C VAL A 10 -0.35 34.84 -13.73
N ASN A 11 -1.66 35.11 -13.76
CA ASN A 11 -2.69 34.17 -13.28
C ASN A 11 -2.86 32.90 -14.13
N GLN A 12 -2.37 32.89 -15.38
CA GLN A 12 -2.36 31.69 -16.22
C GLN A 12 -1.17 30.78 -15.90
N GLN A 13 -0.05 31.34 -15.43
CA GLN A 13 1.15 30.58 -15.06
C GLN A 13 1.01 29.87 -13.69
N GLU A 14 0.14 30.35 -12.80
CA GLU A 14 -0.08 29.69 -11.50
C GLU A 14 -1.01 28.47 -11.59
N GLN A 15 -1.87 28.39 -12.60
CA GLN A 15 -2.86 27.31 -12.74
C GLN A 15 -2.26 25.97 -13.21
N VAL A 16 -1.07 25.96 -13.81
CA VAL A 16 -0.39 24.71 -14.23
C VAL A 16 0.26 23.94 -13.07
N ASN A 17 0.37 24.54 -11.89
CA ASN A 17 1.13 23.96 -10.76
C ASN A 17 0.28 23.23 -9.71
N ASN A 18 -1.05 23.15 -9.90
CA ASN A 18 -1.96 22.48 -8.96
C ASN A 18 -2.32 21.03 -9.37
N ALA A 19 -1.35 20.29 -9.91
CA ALA A 19 -1.51 18.84 -9.99
C ALA A 19 -1.49 18.25 -8.56
N PRO A 20 -2.44 17.37 -8.18
CA PRO A 20 -2.47 16.78 -6.85
C PRO A 20 -1.13 16.10 -6.56
N LYS A 21 -0.43 16.58 -5.53
CA LYS A 21 0.93 16.15 -5.19
C LYS A 21 0.91 14.68 -4.75
N ILE A 22 1.06 13.75 -5.69
CA ILE A 22 0.98 12.32 -5.39
C ILE A 22 2.14 11.93 -4.49
N LYS A 23 1.81 11.56 -3.25
CA LYS A 23 2.82 11.06 -2.29
C LYS A 23 3.30 9.69 -2.75
N LEU A 24 4.54 9.66 -3.25
CA LEU A 24 5.25 8.43 -3.59
C LEU A 24 5.72 7.70 -2.33
N THR A 25 5.57 6.38 -2.32
CA THR A 25 6.15 5.51 -1.29
C THR A 25 7.68 5.52 -1.37
N ARG A 26 8.38 5.11 -0.30
CA ARG A 26 9.86 5.02 -0.30
C ARG A 26 10.41 4.19 -1.47
N LYS A 27 9.73 3.07 -1.80
CA LYS A 27 10.10 2.19 -2.91
C LYS A 27 9.90 2.88 -4.27
N GLU A 28 8.79 3.56 -4.46
CA GLU A 28 8.50 4.31 -5.70
C GLU A 28 9.48 5.48 -5.89
N LYS A 29 9.81 6.22 -4.82
CA LYS A 29 10.84 7.27 -4.87
C LYS A 29 12.21 6.73 -5.28
N ARG A 30 12.60 5.56 -4.76
CA ARG A 30 13.85 4.88 -5.13
C ARG A 30 13.84 4.49 -6.61
N ARG A 31 12.73 3.93 -7.11
CA ARG A 31 12.53 3.62 -8.53
C ARG A 31 12.66 4.85 -9.40
N LEU A 32 11.99 5.94 -9.03
CA LEU A 32 12.03 7.20 -9.77
C LEU A 32 13.43 7.76 -9.90
N ARG A 33 14.18 7.78 -8.80
CA ARG A 33 15.58 8.25 -8.83
C ARG A 33 16.42 7.46 -9.84
N ILE A 34 16.32 6.13 -9.81
CA ILE A 34 17.13 5.28 -10.70
C ILE A 34 16.68 5.43 -12.16
N ILE A 35 15.38 5.51 -12.43
CA ILE A 35 14.88 5.71 -13.79
C ILE A 35 15.23 7.10 -14.33
N LYS A 36 15.17 8.16 -13.51
CA LYS A 36 15.62 9.51 -13.92
C LYS A 36 17.10 9.51 -14.33
N ARG A 37 17.96 8.83 -13.56
CA ARG A 37 19.38 8.66 -13.91
C ARG A 37 19.59 7.86 -15.21
N LEU A 38 18.75 6.86 -15.46
CA LEU A 38 18.75 6.09 -16.72
C LEU A 38 18.28 6.93 -17.91
N ILE A 39 17.34 7.86 -17.70
CA ILE A 39 16.88 8.79 -18.75
C ILE A 39 17.97 9.83 -19.04
N ALA A 40 18.66 10.32 -18.01
CA ALA A 40 19.79 11.25 -18.12
C ALA A 40 21.06 10.62 -18.73
N GLY A 41 21.09 9.30 -18.97
CA GLY A 41 22.24 8.61 -19.56
C GLY A 41 23.38 8.29 -18.59
N GLU A 42 23.25 8.59 -17.29
CA GLU A 42 24.28 8.32 -16.28
C GLU A 42 24.52 6.81 -16.03
N ILE A 43 23.51 5.99 -16.29
CA ILE A 43 23.54 4.55 -16.04
C ILE A 43 22.96 3.76 -17.21
N ASN A 44 23.48 2.56 -17.42
CA ASN A 44 22.97 1.63 -18.44
C ASN A 44 21.77 0.82 -17.93
N GLY A 45 20.94 0.33 -18.85
CA GLY A 45 19.76 -0.49 -18.54
C GLY A 45 20.03 -1.72 -17.65
N PRO A 46 21.07 -2.53 -17.90
CA PRO A 46 21.43 -3.66 -17.04
C PRO A 46 21.86 -3.23 -15.62
N LYS A 47 22.56 -2.09 -15.51
CA LYS A 47 22.96 -1.53 -14.20
C LYS A 47 21.73 -1.08 -13.40
N ALA A 48 20.76 -0.43 -14.06
CA ALA A 48 19.50 -0.05 -13.45
C ALA A 48 18.69 -1.28 -12.98
N ALA A 49 18.66 -2.36 -13.78
CA ALA A 49 18.01 -3.62 -13.45
C ALA A 49 18.59 -4.24 -12.16
N LYS A 50 19.93 -4.28 -12.05
CA LYS A 50 20.64 -4.76 -10.85
C LYS A 50 20.34 -3.91 -9.61
N LEU A 51 20.32 -2.57 -9.74
CA LEU A 51 20.01 -1.67 -8.62
C LEU A 51 18.57 -1.83 -8.09
N LEU A 52 17.63 -2.08 -9.00
CA LEU A 52 16.20 -2.23 -8.69
C LEU A 52 15.79 -3.66 -8.36
N ASN A 53 16.66 -4.64 -8.61
CA ASN A 53 16.38 -6.07 -8.52
C ASN A 53 15.13 -6.48 -9.32
N ILE A 54 15.08 -6.04 -10.59
CA ILE A 54 13.99 -6.31 -11.54
C ILE A 54 14.57 -6.64 -12.91
N SER A 55 13.75 -7.18 -13.82
CA SER A 55 14.23 -7.50 -15.17
C SER A 55 14.50 -6.24 -16.00
N THR A 56 15.41 -6.36 -16.98
CA THR A 56 15.69 -5.30 -17.96
C THR A 56 14.43 -4.88 -18.74
N ARG A 57 13.51 -5.83 -19.00
CA ARG A 57 12.19 -5.55 -19.60
C ARG A 57 11.36 -4.61 -18.71
N GLN A 58 11.33 -4.86 -17.41
CA GLN A 58 10.60 -4.00 -16.46
C GLN A 58 11.23 -2.61 -16.37
N VAL A 59 12.56 -2.51 -16.41
CA VAL A 59 13.27 -1.22 -16.50
C VAL A 59 12.87 -0.45 -17.77
N ARG A 60 12.84 -1.11 -18.93
CA ARG A 60 12.41 -0.50 -20.19
C ARG A 60 10.96 -0.02 -20.12
N ASN A 61 10.09 -0.79 -19.49
CA ASN A 61 8.69 -0.41 -19.29
C ASN A 61 8.55 0.80 -18.38
N LEU A 62 9.25 0.83 -17.24
CA LEU A 62 9.26 1.97 -16.33
C LEU A 62 9.83 3.23 -17.00
N LYS A 63 10.91 3.10 -17.79
CA LYS A 63 11.45 4.21 -18.58
C LYS A 63 10.40 4.79 -19.51
N ARG A 64 9.69 3.94 -20.26
CA ARG A 64 8.61 4.37 -21.17
C ARG A 64 7.48 5.06 -20.42
N GLN A 65 7.04 4.50 -19.30
CA GLN A 65 5.96 5.08 -18.48
C GLN A 65 6.34 6.45 -17.93
N VAL A 66 7.58 6.62 -17.46
CA VAL A 66 8.05 7.93 -16.97
C VAL A 66 8.16 8.96 -18.08
N LEU A 67 8.52 8.55 -19.30
CA LEU A 67 8.57 9.45 -20.45
C LEU A 67 7.17 9.92 -20.90
N LEU A 68 6.14 9.07 -20.75
CA LEU A 68 4.77 9.39 -21.16
C LEU A 68 3.96 10.09 -20.06
N GLU A 69 4.01 9.56 -18.83
CA GLU A 69 3.15 9.93 -17.71
C GLU A 69 3.92 10.76 -16.64
N GLY A 70 5.21 11.06 -16.87
CA GLY A 70 6.06 11.77 -15.91
C GLY A 70 6.32 10.97 -14.63
N ASP A 71 6.46 11.67 -13.50
CA ASP A 71 6.72 11.04 -12.18
C ASP A 71 5.59 10.10 -11.74
N ILE A 72 4.38 10.29 -12.28
CA ILE A 72 3.19 9.49 -11.97
C ILE A 72 3.31 8.08 -12.55
N GLY A 73 4.05 7.88 -13.66
CA GLY A 73 4.19 6.60 -14.34
C GLY A 73 4.85 5.49 -13.50
N ILE A 74 5.46 5.83 -12.36
CA ILE A 74 6.04 4.85 -11.42
C ILE A 74 5.04 4.37 -10.38
N VAL A 75 3.96 5.13 -10.17
CA VAL A 75 2.92 4.76 -9.23
C VAL A 75 2.25 3.49 -9.73
N HIS A 76 2.02 2.55 -8.82
CA HIS A 76 1.31 1.32 -9.18
C HIS A 76 -0.09 1.64 -9.71
N LYS A 77 -0.45 1.15 -10.90
CA LYS A 77 -1.74 1.48 -11.55
C LYS A 77 -2.95 1.09 -10.68
N ASN A 78 -2.92 -0.08 -10.04
CA ASN A 78 -3.98 -0.50 -9.11
C ASN A 78 -4.05 0.31 -7.80
N ARG A 79 -3.20 1.31 -7.57
CA ARG A 79 -3.30 2.16 -6.37
C ARG A 79 -4.59 2.97 -6.36
N PHE A 80 -5.08 3.33 -7.55
CA PHE A 80 -6.26 4.18 -7.71
C PHE A 80 -7.51 3.42 -8.15
N HIS A 81 -7.40 2.11 -8.38
CA HIS A 81 -8.53 1.29 -8.81
C HIS A 81 -8.99 0.38 -7.68
N LYS A 82 -10.31 0.32 -7.50
CA LYS A 82 -10.94 -0.73 -6.70
C LYS A 82 -10.90 -2.05 -7.51
N PRO A 83 -10.56 -3.20 -6.91
CA PRO A 83 -10.66 -4.49 -7.58
C PRO A 83 -12.09 -4.74 -8.07
N VAL A 84 -12.25 -5.33 -9.25
CA VAL A 84 -13.58 -5.64 -9.84
C VAL A 84 -14.40 -6.56 -8.95
N ASN A 85 -13.74 -7.49 -8.26
CA ASN A 85 -14.38 -8.44 -7.34
C ASN A 85 -14.71 -7.81 -5.96
N THR A 86 -14.67 -6.48 -5.84
CA THR A 86 -15.06 -5.81 -4.60
C THR A 86 -16.59 -5.82 -4.52
N TYR A 87 -17.12 -6.46 -3.49
CA TYR A 87 -18.55 -6.41 -3.20
C TYR A 87 -19.04 -4.97 -3.06
N ASP A 88 -20.29 -4.76 -3.46
CA ASP A 88 -20.87 -3.43 -3.50
C ASP A 88 -20.78 -2.72 -2.14
N GLN A 89 -20.49 -1.42 -2.22
CA GLN A 89 -20.25 -0.59 -1.05
C GLN A 89 -21.53 -0.48 -0.21
N GLU A 90 -22.71 -0.51 -0.83
CA GLU A 90 -23.98 -0.44 -0.11
C GLU A 90 -24.19 -1.66 0.78
N ILE A 91 -23.94 -2.87 0.26
CA ILE A 91 -24.01 -4.12 1.04
C ILE A 91 -23.03 -4.08 2.21
N ARG A 92 -21.82 -3.58 1.98
CA ARG A 92 -20.77 -3.48 3.00
C ARG A 92 -21.19 -2.55 4.14
N GLU A 93 -21.80 -1.42 3.81
CA GLU A 93 -22.32 -0.46 4.78
C GLU A 93 -23.55 -0.98 5.51
N TYR A 94 -24.47 -1.63 4.79
CA TYR A 94 -25.65 -2.26 5.35
C TYR A 94 -25.28 -3.28 6.42
N LEU A 95 -24.38 -4.22 6.11
CA LEU A 95 -23.89 -5.21 7.08
C LEU A 95 -23.29 -4.56 8.34
N ALA A 96 -22.47 -3.53 8.16
CA ALA A 96 -21.83 -2.83 9.27
C ALA A 96 -22.85 -2.07 10.15
N LYS A 97 -23.83 -1.39 9.53
CA LYS A 97 -24.90 -0.66 10.24
C LYS A 97 -25.81 -1.62 11.01
N THR A 98 -26.28 -2.68 10.34
CA THR A 98 -27.14 -3.72 10.94
C THR A 98 -26.45 -4.39 12.12
N TYR A 99 -25.17 -4.74 12.00
CA TYR A 99 -24.43 -5.31 13.13
C TYR A 99 -24.35 -4.34 14.32
N ARG A 100 -24.07 -3.06 14.08
CA ARG A 100 -23.94 -2.07 15.16
C ARG A 100 -25.27 -1.79 15.87
N ARG A 101 -26.38 -1.81 15.13
CA ARG A 101 -27.71 -1.48 15.65
C ARG A 101 -28.37 -2.66 16.35
N GLU A 102 -28.37 -3.84 15.72
CA GLU A 102 -29.23 -4.96 16.13
C GLU A 102 -28.45 -6.16 16.69
N TYR A 103 -27.20 -6.38 16.24
CA TYR A 103 -26.44 -7.60 16.53
C TYR A 103 -25.14 -7.35 17.29
N ARG A 104 -25.09 -6.24 18.05
CA ARG A 104 -23.89 -5.87 18.81
C ARG A 104 -23.58 -6.96 19.85
N GLY A 105 -22.40 -7.55 19.76
CA GLY A 105 -21.97 -8.61 20.68
C GLY A 105 -22.31 -10.03 20.21
N VAL A 106 -23.04 -10.18 19.11
CA VAL A 106 -23.31 -11.48 18.51
C VAL A 106 -22.05 -12.04 17.85
N ASN A 107 -21.88 -13.36 17.91
CA ASN A 107 -20.80 -14.05 17.21
C ASN A 107 -20.90 -13.77 15.70
N PHE A 108 -19.77 -13.45 15.06
CA PHE A 108 -19.74 -13.18 13.62
C PHE A 108 -20.19 -14.38 12.78
N SER A 109 -20.01 -15.61 13.29
CA SER A 109 -20.51 -16.83 12.63
C SER A 109 -22.03 -16.85 12.61
N GLU A 110 -22.64 -16.48 13.73
CA GLU A 110 -24.09 -16.45 13.88
C GLU A 110 -24.69 -15.30 13.07
N PHE A 111 -24.08 -14.11 13.17
CA PHE A 111 -24.48 -12.98 12.33
C PHE A 111 -24.38 -13.30 10.83
N ALA A 112 -23.32 -13.99 10.39
CA ALA A 112 -23.18 -14.39 8.99
C ALA A 112 -24.32 -15.34 8.57
N ARG A 113 -24.68 -16.31 9.42
CA ARG A 113 -25.80 -17.22 9.17
C ARG A 113 -27.12 -16.46 9.02
N ILE A 114 -27.44 -15.57 9.97
CA ILE A 114 -28.66 -14.75 9.94
C ILE A 114 -28.71 -13.90 8.66
N MET A 115 -27.59 -13.33 8.24
CA MET A 115 -27.52 -12.53 7.02
C MET A 115 -27.71 -13.37 5.75
N GLN A 116 -27.19 -14.60 5.73
CA GLN A 116 -27.39 -15.54 4.62
C GLN A 116 -28.84 -16.00 4.53
N GLU A 117 -29.49 -16.28 5.67
CA GLU A 117 -30.93 -16.59 5.73
C GLU A 117 -31.81 -15.42 5.24
N ARG A 118 -31.31 -14.18 5.37
CA ARG A 118 -31.94 -12.97 4.82
C ARG A 118 -31.65 -12.72 3.32
N GLY A 119 -31.02 -13.67 2.63
CA GLY A 119 -30.75 -13.59 1.19
C GLY A 119 -29.44 -12.90 0.80
N ILE A 120 -28.51 -12.67 1.75
CA ILE A 120 -27.20 -12.11 1.42
C ILE A 120 -26.26 -13.24 0.97
N GLU A 121 -25.96 -13.30 -0.32
CA GLU A 121 -25.07 -14.29 -0.96
C GLU A 121 -23.57 -14.05 -0.68
N LEU A 122 -23.24 -13.64 0.55
CA LEU A 122 -21.85 -13.45 0.97
C LEU A 122 -21.39 -14.61 1.82
N SER A 123 -20.17 -15.09 1.55
CA SER A 123 -19.54 -16.07 2.42
C SER A 123 -19.34 -15.49 3.83
N ARG A 124 -19.35 -16.37 4.85
CA ARG A 124 -19.00 -15.99 6.23
C ARG A 124 -17.68 -15.24 6.32
N SER A 125 -16.68 -15.64 5.54
CA SER A 125 -15.37 -14.99 5.51
C SER A 125 -15.43 -13.56 4.97
N THR A 126 -16.28 -13.33 3.97
CA THR A 126 -16.50 -12.01 3.39
C THR A 126 -17.16 -11.09 4.42
N ILE A 127 -18.25 -11.54 5.04
CA ILE A 127 -18.96 -10.78 6.09
C ILE A 127 -18.00 -10.45 7.23
N TYR A 128 -17.17 -11.42 7.67
CA TYR A 128 -16.15 -11.20 8.69
C TYR A 128 -15.15 -10.10 8.31
N ASN A 129 -14.62 -10.13 7.08
CA ASN A 129 -13.67 -9.13 6.59
C ASN A 129 -14.31 -7.73 6.50
N ILE A 130 -15.53 -7.64 6.00
CA ILE A 130 -16.30 -6.38 5.93
C ILE A 130 -16.46 -5.77 7.33
N LEU A 131 -16.87 -6.57 8.33
CA LEU A 131 -16.99 -6.09 9.71
C LEU A 131 -15.64 -5.62 10.27
N ARG A 132 -14.56 -6.36 10.00
CA ARG A 132 -13.21 -6.04 10.47
C ARG A 132 -12.67 -4.74 9.85
N GLU A 133 -12.89 -4.53 8.56
CA GLU A 133 -12.53 -3.30 7.84
C GLU A 133 -13.29 -2.10 8.39
N ASN A 134 -14.55 -2.30 8.79
CA ASN A 134 -15.39 -1.31 9.49
C ASN A 134 -15.05 -1.14 10.99
N ARG A 135 -13.89 -1.63 11.43
CA ARG A 135 -13.36 -1.57 12.80
C ARG A 135 -14.25 -2.26 13.85
N ILE A 136 -15.13 -3.18 13.44
CA ILE A 136 -15.94 -3.99 14.33
C ILE A 136 -15.12 -5.22 14.71
N ARG A 137 -14.91 -5.43 16.01
CA ARG A 137 -14.13 -6.57 16.52
C ARG A 137 -15.06 -7.70 16.91
N SER A 138 -14.69 -8.92 16.52
CA SER A 138 -15.41 -10.11 16.94
C SER A 138 -15.37 -10.25 18.47
N PRO A 139 -16.51 -10.51 19.13
CA PRO A 139 -16.56 -10.81 20.57
C PRO A 139 -15.70 -12.02 20.95
N GLN A 140 -15.56 -12.99 20.06
CA GLN A 140 -14.76 -14.21 20.28
C GLN A 140 -13.29 -14.06 19.86
N ARG A 141 -12.80 -12.81 19.71
CA ARG A 141 -11.43 -12.57 19.29
C ARG A 141 -10.44 -13.04 20.36
N LYS A 142 -9.73 -14.12 20.07
CA LYS A 142 -8.60 -14.57 20.90
C LYS A 142 -7.46 -13.55 20.88
N ARG A 143 -6.89 -13.27 22.05
CA ARG A 143 -5.68 -12.45 22.17
C ARG A 143 -4.52 -13.22 21.53
N VAL A 144 -3.87 -12.64 20.52
CA VAL A 144 -2.64 -13.21 19.97
C VAL A 144 -1.58 -13.13 21.06
N LYS A 145 -1.07 -14.29 21.51
CA LYS A 145 0.08 -14.35 22.40
C LYS A 145 1.27 -13.79 21.63
N ARG A 146 1.92 -12.75 22.16
CA ARG A 146 3.17 -12.23 21.57
C ARG A 146 4.20 -13.35 21.67
N LYS A 147 4.80 -13.76 20.54
CA LYS A 147 5.98 -14.63 20.59
C LYS A 147 7.04 -13.90 21.39
N LYS A 148 7.55 -14.50 22.47
CA LYS A 148 8.74 -13.98 23.15
C LYS A 148 9.86 -14.04 22.11
N VAL A 149 10.35 -12.89 21.66
CA VAL A 149 11.55 -12.86 20.84
C VAL A 149 12.67 -13.31 21.77
N ALA A 150 13.29 -14.46 21.48
CA ALA A 150 14.51 -14.84 22.19
C ALA A 150 15.51 -13.72 22.00
N SER A 151 15.91 -13.08 23.10
CA SER A 151 16.93 -12.04 23.08
C SER A 151 18.21 -12.64 22.54
N GLN A 152 18.75 -12.10 21.45
CA GLN A 152 20.01 -12.52 20.80
C GLN A 152 21.27 -12.44 21.71
N VAL A 153 21.09 -12.11 22.99
CA VAL A 153 22.14 -11.92 23.99
C VAL A 153 22.85 -13.24 24.34
N SER A 154 22.26 -14.41 24.06
CA SER A 154 22.89 -15.71 24.37
C SER A 154 23.93 -16.18 23.34
N ILE A 155 23.96 -15.65 22.11
CA ILE A 155 24.84 -16.17 21.03
C ILE A 155 26.27 -15.60 21.13
N ILE A 156 26.49 -14.50 21.85
CA ILE A 156 27.80 -13.80 21.89
C ILE A 156 28.73 -14.36 22.99
N LYS A 157 28.22 -15.17 23.93
CA LYS A 157 29.01 -15.64 25.09
C LYS A 157 29.87 -16.89 24.86
N GLU A 158 29.75 -17.58 23.72
CA GLU A 158 30.50 -18.82 23.46
C GLU A 158 31.74 -18.64 22.56
N ASN A 159 31.88 -17.53 21.83
CA ASN A 159 33.02 -17.32 20.89
C ASN A 159 34.21 -16.53 21.49
N GLY A 160 34.32 -16.47 22.83
CA GLY A 160 35.22 -15.52 23.52
C GLY A 160 36.32 -16.14 24.38
N GLN A 161 36.51 -17.46 24.38
CA GLN A 161 37.58 -18.10 25.15
C GLN A 161 38.21 -19.21 24.31
N ASP A 162 39.22 -18.86 23.50
CA ASP A 162 40.30 -19.75 23.08
C ASP A 162 41.33 -18.93 22.32
N GLY A 163 42.44 -18.58 22.98
CA GLY A 163 43.53 -17.84 22.32
C GLY A 163 44.51 -17.11 23.24
N ALA A 164 44.90 -17.69 24.38
CA ALA A 164 46.08 -17.21 25.12
C ALA A 164 46.62 -18.33 26.03
N LYS A 165 47.58 -19.10 25.49
CA LYS A 165 48.52 -20.07 26.10
C LYS A 165 49.09 -20.83 24.88
N THR A 166 50.37 -20.82 24.54
CA THR A 166 51.58 -21.10 25.34
C THR A 166 52.85 -20.80 24.52
N ASN A 167 53.93 -20.47 25.25
CA ASN A 167 55.37 -20.46 24.96
C ASN A 167 55.93 -19.77 23.71
#